data_AF-A0A7Y5EQI0-F1
#
_entry.id   AF-A0A7Y5EQI0-F1
#
_cell.length_a   1.000
_cell.length_b   1.000
_cell.length_c   1.000
_cell.angle_alpha   90.00
_cell.angle_beta   90.00
_cell.angle_gamma   90.00
#
_symmetry.space_group_name_H-M   'P 1'
#
loop_
_entity.id
_entity.type
_entity.pdbx_description
1 polymer ?
#
loop_
_entity_poly.entity_id
_entity_poly.type
_entity_poly.pdbx_seq_one_letter_code
_entity_poly.pdbx_strand_id
1 'polypeptide(L)'
;MRKMTSLTRGAVLSALAAGCIGAAMAQGTFPGPDLPPPPGTYISPDLFHILFANGIVIEDPSHARFTNSMPPPPPGGTQIHEFGSFLTCRVVLPDGTTVPAVMQGNVVVRVHGLPPGEPEVRTFETEMLQMNLVGTVMGQLVRVRESPTLPSRGDIRMRALPTGQFRIDSFFDIWVEVSLDDGQNWIPSTNAGHVELSRGGCPGGDVNGDGIVDDVDLALVLSTFGTNDPMGDVNGSGLVDDTDLAIVLRDFGKSC
;
A
#
# COMPACT_ATOMS: atom_id res chain seq x y z
N MET A 1 -42.78 -62.51 -7.39
CA MET A 1 -43.32 -61.80 -8.58
C MET A 1 -44.29 -60.72 -8.13
N ARG A 2 -43.90 -59.44 -8.21
CA ARG A 2 -44.77 -58.31 -8.61
C ARG A 2 -43.92 -57.03 -8.72
N LYS A 3 -43.84 -56.53 -9.95
CA LYS A 3 -43.35 -55.20 -10.34
C LYS A 3 -44.47 -54.17 -10.17
N MET A 4 -44.10 -52.91 -9.92
CA MET A 4 -44.55 -51.64 -10.56
C MET A 4 -44.39 -50.47 -9.56
N THR A 5 -43.43 -49.53 -9.75
CA THR A 5 -43.57 -48.19 -10.41
C THR A 5 -44.61 -47.28 -9.74
N SER A 6 -44.47 -45.98 -9.51
CA SER A 6 -43.49 -44.89 -9.71
C SER A 6 -44.13 -43.63 -9.08
N LEU A 7 -43.35 -42.65 -8.57
CA LEU A 7 -43.41 -41.20 -8.88
C LEU A 7 -42.91 -40.28 -7.74
N THR A 8 -41.74 -39.67 -7.99
CA THR A 8 -41.37 -38.23 -7.88
C THR A 8 -41.69 -37.38 -6.64
N ARG A 9 -40.60 -36.85 -6.04
CA ARG A 9 -40.27 -35.44 -5.68
C ARG A 9 -39.25 -35.53 -4.54
N GLY A 10 -37.97 -35.22 -4.72
CA GLY A 10 -37.47 -33.90 -5.04
C GLY A 10 -36.99 -33.24 -3.74
N ALA A 11 -35.76 -33.54 -3.32
CA ALA A 11 -35.04 -32.77 -2.31
C ALA A 11 -33.54 -32.94 -2.56
N VAL A 12 -32.98 -31.98 -3.30
CA VAL A 12 -31.54 -31.76 -3.39
C VAL A 12 -31.09 -31.30 -2.01
N LEU A 13 -30.34 -32.13 -1.30
CA LEU A 13 -29.68 -31.70 -0.06
C LEU A 13 -28.35 -31.05 -0.46
N SER A 14 -28.39 -29.73 -0.60
CA SER A 14 -27.23 -28.90 -0.87
C SER A 14 -26.18 -29.03 0.23
N ALA A 15 -24.94 -29.26 -0.19
CA ALA A 15 -23.76 -29.09 0.63
C ALA A 15 -23.55 -27.60 0.95
N LEU A 16 -23.39 -27.25 2.23
CA LEU A 16 -22.70 -26.03 2.64
C LEU A 16 -21.64 -26.44 3.66
N ALA A 17 -20.44 -26.76 3.15
CA ALA A 17 -19.23 -26.61 3.93
C ALA A 17 -18.92 -25.10 3.91
N ALA A 18 -19.10 -24.44 5.05
CA ALA A 18 -18.68 -23.06 5.26
C ALA A 18 -17.14 -23.03 5.29
N GLY A 19 -16.53 -22.93 4.11
CA GLY A 19 -15.18 -22.42 3.99
C GLY A 19 -15.25 -20.92 4.18
N CYS A 20 -14.80 -20.44 5.34
CA CYS A 20 -14.39 -19.06 5.49
C CYS A 20 -13.22 -18.86 4.52
N ILE A 21 -13.50 -18.36 3.32
CA ILE A 21 -12.47 -17.82 2.44
C ILE A 21 -12.11 -16.49 3.10
N GLY A 22 -11.07 -16.50 3.94
CA GLY A 22 -10.37 -15.27 4.28
C GLY A 22 -9.96 -14.62 2.96
N ALA A 23 -10.22 -13.32 2.84
CA ALA A 23 -9.78 -12.52 1.71
C ALA A 23 -8.32 -12.87 1.39
N ALA A 24 -8.08 -13.27 0.13
CA ALA A 24 -6.75 -13.60 -0.31
C ALA A 24 -5.94 -12.30 -0.39
N MET A 25 -5.10 -12.05 0.62
CA MET A 25 -4.09 -10.98 0.62
C MET A 25 -3.38 -10.97 -0.75
N ALA A 26 -3.32 -9.83 -1.43
CA ALA A 26 -2.61 -9.71 -2.69
C ALA A 26 -1.12 -10.08 -2.49
N GLN A 27 -0.68 -11.19 -3.08
CA GLN A 27 0.59 -11.84 -2.74
C GLN A 27 1.74 -11.21 -3.54
N GLY A 28 2.55 -10.36 -2.90
CA GLY A 28 3.72 -9.75 -3.53
C GLY A 28 4.94 -10.67 -3.57
N THR A 29 5.50 -10.91 -4.77
CA THR A 29 6.83 -11.53 -4.95
C THR A 29 7.86 -10.45 -5.29
N PHE A 30 9.00 -10.44 -4.60
CA PHE A 30 10.00 -9.38 -4.63
C PHE A 30 11.40 -9.93 -4.95
N PRO A 31 12.28 -9.13 -5.57
CA PRO A 31 13.63 -9.57 -5.95
C PRO A 31 14.57 -9.75 -4.75
N GLY A 32 14.30 -9.09 -3.62
CA GLY A 32 15.13 -9.11 -2.43
C GLY A 32 14.32 -9.03 -1.14
N PRO A 33 14.98 -9.22 0.02
CA PRO A 33 14.32 -9.23 1.32
C PRO A 33 14.18 -7.84 1.95
N ASP A 34 14.73 -6.79 1.34
CA ASP A 34 14.81 -5.48 1.96
C ASP A 34 13.41 -4.88 2.19
N LEU A 35 13.29 -4.13 3.27
CA LEU A 35 12.04 -3.56 3.78
C LEU A 35 12.13 -2.02 3.90
N PRO A 36 11.12 -1.28 3.44
CA PRO A 36 10.01 -1.76 2.61
C PRO A 36 10.56 -2.26 1.25
N PRO A 37 9.91 -3.25 0.61
CA PRO A 37 10.39 -3.73 -0.69
C PRO A 37 10.35 -2.58 -1.72
N PRO A 38 11.45 -2.31 -2.46
CA PRO A 38 11.50 -1.17 -3.38
C PRO A 38 10.36 -1.10 -4.42
N PRO A 39 9.94 -2.21 -5.07
CA PRO A 39 8.80 -2.18 -6.01
C PRO A 39 7.46 -2.45 -5.31
N GLY A 40 7.42 -2.34 -3.99
CA GLY A 40 6.22 -2.55 -3.18
C GLY A 40 5.37 -1.30 -3.09
N THR A 41 4.07 -1.51 -2.91
CA THR A 41 3.10 -0.44 -2.67
C THR A 41 2.19 -0.88 -1.54
N TYR A 42 2.01 -0.03 -0.54
CA TYR A 42 0.97 -0.26 0.47
C TYR A 42 -0.31 0.41 0.02
N ILE A 43 -1.33 -0.38 -0.27
CA ILE A 43 -2.65 0.06 -0.73
C ILE A 43 -3.71 -0.39 0.26
N SER A 44 -4.81 0.34 0.33
CA SER A 44 -6.01 -0.18 0.99
C SER A 44 -6.69 -1.27 0.13
N PRO A 45 -6.99 -2.47 0.66
CA PRO A 45 -7.63 -3.54 -0.10
C PRO A 45 -9.15 -3.34 -0.34
N ASP A 46 -9.83 -2.50 0.45
CA ASP A 46 -11.22 -2.08 0.22
C ASP A 46 -11.28 -0.56 -0.05
N LEU A 47 -12.47 -0.02 -0.35
CA LEU A 47 -12.78 1.42 -0.21
C LEU A 47 -12.63 1.84 1.28
N PHE A 48 -11.43 1.73 1.85
CA PHE A 48 -11.16 2.25 3.18
C PHE A 48 -10.90 3.73 3.08
N HIS A 49 -11.68 4.41 3.89
CA HIS A 49 -11.61 5.82 4.13
C HIS A 49 -11.01 5.99 5.53
N ILE A 50 -9.90 6.72 5.62
CA ILE A 50 -9.46 7.23 6.93
C ILE A 50 -10.38 8.41 7.22
N LEU A 51 -11.23 8.22 8.22
CA LEU A 51 -12.25 9.19 8.59
C LEU A 51 -11.70 10.11 9.67
N PHE A 52 -11.86 11.41 9.47
CA PHE A 52 -11.50 12.42 10.44
C PHE A 52 -12.74 13.14 10.95
N ALA A 53 -12.59 13.86 12.06
CA ALA A 53 -13.66 14.75 12.52
C ALA A 53 -14.01 15.80 11.44
N ASN A 54 -15.24 16.31 11.49
CA ASN A 54 -15.76 17.35 10.59
C ASN A 54 -15.89 16.95 9.11
N GLY A 55 -15.94 15.66 8.80
CA GLY A 55 -16.23 15.17 7.45
C GLY A 55 -15.04 15.18 6.49
N ILE A 56 -13.82 15.34 7.01
CA ILE A 56 -12.60 15.14 6.21
C ILE A 56 -12.35 13.65 6.04
N VAL A 57 -11.98 13.24 4.83
CA VAL A 57 -11.66 11.85 4.51
C VAL A 57 -10.39 11.78 3.66
N ILE A 58 -9.52 10.80 3.94
CA ILE A 58 -8.49 10.36 2.99
C ILE A 58 -8.99 9.04 2.40
N GLU A 59 -9.23 9.05 1.09
CA GLU A 59 -9.70 7.92 0.29
C GLU A 59 -8.56 7.41 -0.59
N ASP A 60 -8.62 6.11 -0.90
CA ASP A 60 -7.71 5.40 -1.81
C ASP A 60 -6.21 5.68 -1.54
N PRO A 61 -5.73 5.55 -0.27
CA PRO A 61 -4.33 5.81 0.02
C PRO A 61 -3.44 4.74 -0.62
N SER A 62 -2.42 5.19 -1.34
CA SER A 62 -1.38 4.37 -1.96
C SER A 62 0.00 4.92 -1.60
N HIS A 63 0.73 4.17 -0.78
CA HIS A 63 2.10 4.48 -0.39
C HIS A 63 3.09 3.72 -1.27
N ALA A 64 3.88 4.45 -2.06
CA ALA A 64 4.85 3.89 -3.00
C ALA A 64 6.18 4.67 -2.98
N ARG A 65 7.07 4.30 -3.91
CA ARG A 65 8.32 5.01 -4.24
C ARG A 65 9.19 5.26 -3.00
N PHE A 66 9.44 4.20 -2.26
CA PHE A 66 10.23 4.28 -1.04
C PHE A 66 11.67 4.70 -1.36
N THR A 67 12.16 5.76 -0.71
CA THR A 67 13.49 6.33 -1.04
C THR A 67 14.65 5.56 -0.45
N ASN A 68 14.38 4.60 0.43
CA ASN A 68 15.36 3.73 1.06
C ASN A 68 14.73 2.39 1.46
N SER A 69 15.54 1.34 1.48
CA SER A 69 15.16 0.00 1.93
C SER A 69 16.32 -0.62 2.68
N MET A 70 16.03 -1.40 3.72
CA MET A 70 17.05 -2.00 4.58
C MET A 70 16.81 -3.50 4.75
N PRO A 71 17.87 -4.31 4.90
CA PRO A 71 17.70 -5.72 5.21
C PRO A 71 16.97 -5.89 6.56
N PRO A 72 16.09 -6.88 6.71
CA PRO A 72 15.36 -7.10 7.95
C PRO A 72 16.30 -7.46 9.11
N PRO A 73 15.90 -7.21 10.37
CA PRO A 73 16.67 -7.63 11.53
C PRO A 73 16.85 -9.16 11.59
N PRO A 74 17.89 -9.67 12.28
CA PRO A 74 17.99 -11.10 12.57
C PRO A 74 16.85 -11.56 13.50
N PRO A 75 16.59 -12.89 13.61
CA PRO A 75 15.62 -13.41 14.58
C PRO A 75 15.94 -12.96 16.01
N GLY A 76 14.93 -12.48 16.74
CA GLY A 76 15.06 -11.86 18.05
C GLY A 76 15.64 -10.44 18.06
N GLY A 77 16.10 -9.94 16.91
CA GLY A 77 16.67 -8.60 16.75
C GLY A 77 15.60 -7.54 16.49
N THR A 78 15.95 -6.30 16.78
CA THR A 78 15.13 -5.12 16.47
C THR A 78 15.97 -4.12 15.70
N GLN A 79 15.40 -3.51 14.66
CA GLN A 79 16.01 -2.43 13.89
C GLN A 79 15.00 -1.31 13.64
N ILE A 80 15.53 -0.11 13.44
CA ILE A 80 14.76 1.05 12.95
C ILE A 80 15.03 1.18 11.45
N HIS A 81 13.96 1.20 10.68
CA HIS A 81 13.98 1.44 9.25
C HIS A 81 13.47 2.87 9.01
N GLU A 82 14.24 3.65 8.27
CA GLU A 82 13.90 5.03 7.92
C GLU A 82 13.95 5.19 6.41
N PHE A 83 12.86 5.71 5.84
CA PHE A 83 12.67 5.85 4.41
C PHE A 83 11.65 6.94 4.10
N GLY A 84 11.80 7.60 2.95
CA GLY A 84 10.77 8.47 2.39
C GLY A 84 9.67 7.66 1.73
N SER A 85 8.46 8.20 1.67
CA SER A 85 7.31 7.61 0.99
C SER A 85 6.53 8.68 0.22
N PHE A 86 5.99 8.29 -0.93
CA PHE A 86 5.00 9.05 -1.70
C PHE A 86 3.63 8.44 -1.46
N LEU A 87 2.71 9.26 -0.96
CA LEU A 87 1.30 8.93 -0.78
C LEU A 87 0.51 9.59 -1.91
N THR A 88 -0.10 8.78 -2.76
CA THR A 88 -1.20 9.21 -3.64
C THR A 88 -2.52 8.90 -2.94
N CYS A 89 -3.45 9.85 -2.94
CA CYS A 89 -4.77 9.66 -2.34
C CYS A 89 -5.77 10.69 -2.89
N ARG A 90 -7.02 10.58 -2.46
CA ARG A 90 -8.04 11.64 -2.62
C ARG A 90 -8.38 12.19 -1.24
N VAL A 91 -8.42 13.52 -1.12
CA VAL A 91 -8.85 14.21 0.10
C VAL A 91 -10.27 14.72 -0.11
N VAL A 92 -11.21 14.25 0.69
CA VAL A 92 -12.57 14.80 0.78
C VAL A 92 -12.58 15.88 1.86
N LEU A 93 -13.04 17.07 1.50
CA LEU A 93 -13.18 18.21 2.40
C LEU A 93 -14.57 18.22 3.07
N PRO A 94 -14.77 19.00 4.16
CA PRO A 94 -16.05 19.06 4.88
C PRO A 94 -17.26 19.45 4.02
N ASP A 95 -17.05 20.17 2.92
CA ASP A 95 -18.11 20.57 1.98
C ASP A 95 -18.43 19.49 0.93
N GLY A 96 -17.76 18.34 0.99
CA GLY A 96 -17.88 17.22 0.06
C GLY A 96 -17.00 17.33 -1.18
N THR A 97 -16.20 18.38 -1.32
CA THR A 97 -15.25 18.51 -2.43
C THR A 97 -14.17 17.44 -2.32
N THR A 98 -13.99 16.64 -3.38
CA THR A 98 -12.92 15.62 -3.44
C THR A 98 -11.78 16.09 -4.33
N VAL A 99 -10.56 16.06 -3.79
CA VAL A 99 -9.36 16.59 -4.45
C VAL A 99 -8.27 15.51 -4.48
N PRO A 100 -7.78 15.11 -5.66
CA PRO A 100 -6.59 14.28 -5.76
C PRO A 100 -5.41 14.98 -5.10
N ALA A 101 -4.65 14.25 -4.30
CA ALA A 101 -3.51 14.78 -3.57
C ALA A 101 -2.33 13.82 -3.63
N VAL A 102 -1.14 14.40 -3.78
CA VAL A 102 0.13 13.72 -3.61
C VAL A 102 0.84 14.34 -2.43
N MET A 103 1.26 13.50 -1.50
CA MET A 103 1.99 13.89 -0.31
C MET A 103 3.29 13.11 -0.23
N GLN A 104 4.36 13.75 0.26
CA GLN A 104 5.66 13.12 0.41
C GLN A 104 6.25 13.40 1.77
N GLY A 105 7.04 12.47 2.27
CA GLY A 105 7.82 12.72 3.48
C GLY A 105 8.39 11.47 4.11
N ASN A 106 8.96 11.64 5.30
CA ASN A 106 9.72 10.61 5.99
C ASN A 106 8.82 9.69 6.82
N VAL A 107 9.16 8.41 6.84
CA VAL A 107 8.53 7.35 7.62
C VAL A 107 9.61 6.61 8.40
N VAL A 108 9.35 6.37 9.69
CA VAL A 108 10.23 5.61 10.58
C VAL A 108 9.44 4.43 11.14
N VAL A 109 9.94 3.23 10.90
CA VAL A 109 9.32 1.97 11.33
C VAL A 109 10.28 1.20 12.20
N ARG A 110 9.82 0.75 13.36
CA ARG A 110 10.49 -0.27 14.16
C ARG A 110 10.11 -1.63 13.64
N VAL A 111 11.10 -2.45 13.31
CA VAL A 111 10.94 -3.83 12.85
C VAL A 111 11.54 -4.76 13.90
N HIS A 112 10.75 -5.67 14.45
CA HIS A 112 11.21 -6.69 15.40
C HIS A 112 11.08 -8.07 14.77
N GLY A 113 12.20 -8.77 14.58
CA GLY A 113 12.20 -10.12 14.06
C GLY A 113 11.81 -11.11 15.15
N LEU A 114 10.70 -11.82 14.94
CA LEU A 114 10.30 -12.87 15.87
C LEU A 114 11.29 -14.06 15.79
N PRO A 115 11.42 -14.84 16.88
CA PRO A 115 12.12 -16.11 16.83
C PRO A 115 11.54 -17.01 15.71
N PRO A 116 12.33 -17.94 15.14
CA PRO A 116 11.85 -18.81 14.07
C PRO A 116 10.67 -19.67 14.57
N GLY A 117 9.47 -19.41 14.04
CA GLY A 117 8.26 -20.17 14.38
C GLY A 117 7.99 -21.34 13.43
N GLU A 118 8.33 -21.18 12.16
CA GLU A 118 8.20 -22.21 11.11
C GLU A 118 9.50 -22.32 10.31
N PRO A 119 9.79 -23.49 9.70
CA PRO A 119 10.86 -23.59 8.72
C PRO A 119 10.61 -22.62 7.56
N GLU A 120 11.65 -21.91 7.12
CA GLU A 120 11.66 -21.05 5.92
C GLU A 120 10.83 -19.76 5.96
N VAL A 121 10.00 -19.54 6.99
CA VAL A 121 9.22 -18.31 7.15
C VAL A 121 9.81 -17.42 8.26
N ARG A 122 10.07 -16.17 7.92
CA ARG A 122 10.43 -15.11 8.86
C ARG A 122 9.19 -14.26 9.14
N THR A 123 8.89 -14.04 10.42
CA THR A 123 7.82 -13.14 10.84
C THR A 123 8.43 -11.95 11.57
N PHE A 124 7.88 -10.77 11.34
CA PHE A 124 8.29 -9.54 11.99
C PHE A 124 7.06 -8.80 12.50
N GLU A 125 7.14 -8.30 13.72
CA GLU A 125 6.19 -7.31 14.22
C GLU A 125 6.72 -5.92 13.82
N THR A 126 5.82 -5.06 13.34
CA THR A 126 6.17 -3.69 12.95
C THR A 126 5.36 -2.66 13.72
N GLU A 127 5.99 -1.52 13.97
CA GLU A 127 5.33 -0.34 14.51
C GLU A 127 5.85 0.89 13.78
N MET A 128 4.94 1.67 13.19
CA MET A 128 5.30 2.97 12.62
C MET A 128 5.44 3.95 13.78
N LEU A 129 6.66 4.44 13.98
CA LEU A 129 7.01 5.38 15.06
C LEU A 129 6.88 6.84 14.61
N GLN A 130 6.96 7.06 13.31
CA GLN A 130 6.85 8.37 12.72
C GLN A 130 6.37 8.24 11.28
N MET A 131 5.51 9.16 10.89
CA MET A 131 5.23 9.52 9.51
C MET A 131 5.00 11.02 9.51
N ASN A 132 5.60 11.73 8.56
CA ASN A 132 5.41 13.16 8.39
C ASN A 132 5.36 13.47 6.90
N LEU A 133 4.15 13.46 6.34
CA LEU A 133 3.90 13.74 4.93
C LEU A 133 3.39 15.17 4.75
N VAL A 134 3.78 15.76 3.63
CA VAL A 134 3.37 17.09 3.23
C VAL A 134 2.95 17.04 1.76
N GLY A 135 1.81 17.64 1.45
CA GLY A 135 1.31 17.80 0.08
C GLY A 135 0.45 19.05 -0.03
N THR A 136 -0.22 19.22 -1.17
CA THR A 136 -1.13 20.35 -1.37
C THR A 136 -2.52 19.89 -1.77
N VAL A 137 -3.54 20.57 -1.24
CA VAL A 137 -4.95 20.38 -1.58
C VAL A 137 -5.51 21.75 -1.92
N MET A 138 -6.02 21.93 -3.15
CA MET A 138 -6.51 23.22 -3.66
C MET A 138 -5.48 24.38 -3.50
N GLY A 139 -4.19 24.08 -3.64
CA GLY A 139 -3.10 25.05 -3.47
C GLY A 139 -2.78 25.44 -2.02
N GLN A 140 -3.44 24.82 -1.04
CA GLN A 140 -3.14 24.97 0.38
C GLN A 140 -2.27 23.81 0.87
N LEU A 141 -1.37 24.10 1.81
CA LEU A 141 -0.46 23.10 2.36
C LEU A 141 -1.22 22.19 3.36
N VAL A 142 -1.18 20.89 3.10
CA VAL A 142 -1.78 19.86 3.94
C VAL A 142 -0.67 18.96 4.48
N ARG A 143 -0.80 18.58 5.76
CA ARG A 143 0.14 17.67 6.42
C ARG A 143 -0.61 16.47 6.95
N VAL A 144 0.00 15.29 6.85
CA VAL A 144 -0.47 14.06 7.48
C VAL A 144 0.67 13.50 8.30
N ARG A 145 0.40 13.14 9.56
CA ARG A 145 1.39 12.54 10.45
C ARG A 145 0.88 11.29 11.15
N GLU A 146 1.79 10.48 11.64
CA GLU A 146 1.50 9.39 12.58
C GLU A 146 0.96 9.95 13.90
N SER A 147 -0.02 9.25 14.50
CA SER A 147 -0.69 9.71 15.72
C SER A 147 0.26 9.70 16.93
N PRO A 148 0.46 10.84 17.60
CA PRO A 148 1.28 10.89 18.82
C PRO A 148 0.72 10.08 20.01
N THR A 149 -0.51 9.57 19.91
CA THR A 149 -1.23 8.96 21.04
C THR A 149 -1.72 7.54 20.76
N LEU A 150 -1.78 7.11 19.50
CA LEU A 150 -2.31 5.81 19.13
C LEU A 150 -1.27 5.07 18.28
N PRO A 151 -0.79 3.89 18.73
CA PRO A 151 0.28 3.19 18.04
C PRO A 151 -0.21 2.59 16.72
N SER A 152 0.51 2.89 15.65
CA SER A 152 0.32 2.31 14.33
C SER A 152 1.11 1.00 14.19
N ARG A 153 0.44 -0.13 14.02
CA ARG A 153 1.05 -1.48 14.08
C ARG A 153 0.84 -2.26 12.80
N GLY A 154 1.70 -3.24 12.57
CA GLY A 154 1.60 -4.14 11.43
C GLY A 154 2.38 -5.42 11.66
N ASP A 155 2.32 -6.31 10.68
CA ASP A 155 3.13 -7.51 10.63
C ASP A 155 3.71 -7.71 9.24
N ILE A 156 4.86 -8.38 9.17
CA ILE A 156 5.48 -8.84 7.94
C ILE A 156 5.69 -10.34 8.02
N ARG A 157 5.30 -11.07 6.97
CA ARG A 157 5.65 -12.47 6.74
C ARG A 157 6.47 -12.58 5.47
N MET A 158 7.62 -13.21 5.58
CA MET A 158 8.58 -13.34 4.50
C MET A 158 8.99 -14.79 4.31
N ARG A 159 8.96 -15.26 3.07
CA ARG A 159 9.42 -16.58 2.66
C ARG A 159 10.36 -16.46 1.46
N ALA A 160 11.55 -17.04 1.57
CA ALA A 160 12.45 -17.18 0.44
C ALA A 160 11.90 -18.26 -0.52
N LEU A 161 11.92 -17.97 -1.83
CA LEU A 161 11.48 -18.90 -2.86
C LEU A 161 12.70 -19.59 -3.51
N PRO A 162 12.55 -20.82 -4.05
CA PRO A 162 13.63 -21.52 -4.73
C PRO A 162 14.21 -20.77 -5.95
N THR A 163 13.46 -19.80 -6.48
CA THR A 163 13.89 -18.93 -7.60
C THR A 163 14.85 -17.82 -7.17
N GLY A 164 15.14 -17.67 -5.87
CA GLY A 164 15.91 -16.55 -5.31
C GLY A 164 15.09 -15.29 -5.04
N GLN A 165 13.79 -15.29 -5.40
CA GLN A 165 12.84 -14.24 -5.05
C GLN A 165 12.29 -14.44 -3.62
N PHE A 166 11.61 -13.43 -3.10
CA PHE A 166 10.99 -13.43 -1.78
C PHE A 166 9.50 -13.19 -1.91
N ARG A 167 8.70 -14.04 -1.28
CA ARG A 167 7.30 -13.71 -1.04
C ARG A 167 7.22 -12.92 0.26
N ILE A 168 6.66 -11.71 0.18
CA ILE A 168 6.52 -10.81 1.33
C ILE A 168 5.06 -10.40 1.41
N ASP A 169 4.41 -10.80 2.49
CA ASP A 169 3.06 -10.39 2.85
C ASP A 169 3.20 -9.40 4.03
N SER A 170 2.56 -8.24 3.97
CA SER A 170 2.67 -7.21 5.02
C SER A 170 1.41 -6.37 5.09
N PHE A 171 1.10 -5.84 6.27
CA PHE A 171 0.04 -4.84 6.45
C PHE A 171 0.40 -3.85 7.55
N PHE A 172 -0.30 -2.72 7.59
CA PHE A 172 -0.32 -1.80 8.72
C PHE A 172 -1.75 -1.33 8.99
N ASP A 173 -2.10 -1.25 10.28
CA ASP A 173 -3.19 -0.41 10.79
C ASP A 173 -2.57 0.90 11.28
N ILE A 174 -2.80 1.99 10.53
CA ILE A 174 -2.14 3.28 10.75
C ILE A 174 -3.11 4.26 11.38
N TRP A 175 -2.73 4.82 12.52
CA TRP A 175 -3.40 5.96 13.13
C TRP A 175 -2.70 7.23 12.70
N VAL A 176 -3.47 8.15 12.14
CA VAL A 176 -2.93 9.41 11.62
C VAL A 176 -3.66 10.63 12.16
N GLU A 177 -3.00 11.77 12.06
CA GLU A 177 -3.63 13.09 12.21
C GLU A 177 -3.38 13.90 10.94
N VAL A 178 -4.39 14.68 10.53
CA VAL A 178 -4.30 15.59 9.38
C VAL A 178 -4.33 17.04 9.84
N SER A 179 -3.59 17.90 9.16
CA SER A 179 -3.65 19.35 9.32
C SER A 179 -3.88 20.01 7.97
N LEU A 180 -4.87 20.90 7.93
CA LEU A 180 -5.22 21.70 6.75
C LEU A 180 -4.66 23.13 6.81
N ASP A 181 -3.87 23.44 7.85
CA ASP A 181 -3.35 24.77 8.15
C ASP A 181 -1.85 24.73 8.48
N ASP A 182 -1.10 23.90 7.75
CA ASP A 182 0.35 23.72 7.88
C ASP A 182 0.84 23.41 9.31
N GLY A 183 0.10 22.53 10.00
CA GLY A 183 0.48 21.98 11.29
C GLY A 183 0.10 22.84 12.50
N GLN A 184 -0.69 23.90 12.32
CA GLN A 184 -1.21 24.71 13.44
C GLN A 184 -2.26 23.94 14.24
N ASN A 185 -3.21 23.30 13.55
CA ASN A 185 -4.22 22.44 14.15
C ASN A 185 -4.14 21.03 13.54
N TRP A 186 -4.24 20.03 14.41
CA TRP A 186 -4.22 18.62 14.04
C TRP A 186 -5.55 17.96 14.37
N ILE A 187 -6.10 17.24 13.39
CA ILE A 187 -7.36 16.55 13.49
C ILE A 187 -7.04 15.05 13.50
N PRO A 188 -7.31 14.33 14.60
CA PRO A 188 -7.05 12.90 14.65
C PRO A 188 -8.05 12.12 13.81
N SER A 189 -7.56 11.03 13.23
CA SER A 189 -8.40 9.99 12.64
C SER A 189 -9.30 9.34 13.70
N THR A 190 -10.49 8.94 13.27
CA THR A 190 -11.50 8.28 14.11
C THR A 190 -11.40 6.75 14.04
N ASN A 191 -10.73 6.24 12.99
CA ASN A 191 -10.41 4.84 12.75
C ASN A 191 -8.96 4.72 12.25
N ALA A 192 -8.34 3.57 12.48
CA ALA A 192 -7.10 3.22 11.79
C ALA A 192 -7.36 3.01 10.29
N GLY A 193 -6.44 3.47 9.45
CA GLY A 193 -6.39 3.09 8.05
C GLY A 193 -5.65 1.77 7.88
N HIS A 194 -6.30 0.78 7.27
CA HIS A 194 -5.68 -0.49 6.94
C HIS A 194 -5.03 -0.43 5.57
N VAL A 195 -3.75 -0.76 5.46
CA VAL A 195 -3.03 -0.88 4.19
C VAL A 195 -2.28 -2.19 4.13
N GLU A 196 -2.34 -2.84 2.98
CA GLU A 196 -1.64 -4.09 2.69
C GLU A 196 -0.56 -3.84 1.64
N LEU A 197 0.57 -4.52 1.83
CA LEU A 197 1.63 -4.56 0.83
C LEU A 197 1.12 -5.37 -0.36
N SER A 198 0.82 -4.66 -1.42
CA SER A 198 0.75 -5.22 -2.75
C SER A 198 2.12 -5.10 -3.40
N ARG A 199 2.46 -6.06 -4.25
CA ARG A 199 3.43 -5.76 -5.31
C ARG A 199 2.62 -4.93 -6.30
N GLY A 200 2.64 -3.60 -6.11
CA GLY A 200 1.88 -2.62 -6.88
C GLY A 200 1.69 -3.15 -8.29
N GLY A 201 0.48 -3.58 -8.58
CA GLY A 201 0.21 -3.98 -9.93
C GLY A 201 0.10 -2.66 -10.69
N CYS A 202 0.82 -2.40 -11.77
CA CYS A 202 1.66 -3.27 -12.58
C CYS A 202 3.14 -2.87 -12.43
N PRO A 203 4.13 -3.75 -12.77
CA PRO A 203 5.55 -3.45 -12.57
C PRO A 203 6.02 -2.13 -13.19
N GLY A 204 6.00 -1.03 -12.43
CA GLY A 204 6.53 0.29 -12.77
C GLY A 204 5.73 1.11 -13.80
N GLY A 205 4.75 0.55 -14.50
CA GLY A 205 4.05 1.33 -15.54
C GLY A 205 2.95 2.24 -15.04
N ASP A 206 2.30 1.90 -13.93
CA ASP A 206 1.18 2.65 -13.35
C ASP A 206 1.77 3.75 -12.45
N VAL A 207 1.81 4.96 -12.99
CA VAL A 207 2.51 6.12 -12.43
C VAL A 207 1.57 6.92 -11.54
N ASN A 208 0.28 6.95 -11.88
CA ASN A 208 -0.76 7.67 -11.14
C ASN A 208 -1.42 6.81 -10.03
N GLY A 209 -1.22 5.49 -10.06
CA GLY A 209 -1.70 4.52 -9.07
C GLY A 209 -3.17 4.11 -9.22
N ASP A 210 -3.76 4.20 -10.42
CA ASP A 210 -5.18 3.91 -10.66
C ASP A 210 -5.48 2.43 -11.04
N GLY A 211 -4.45 1.59 -11.07
CA GLY A 211 -4.56 0.15 -11.34
C GLY A 211 -4.55 -0.21 -12.83
N ILE A 212 -4.36 0.75 -13.74
CA ILE A 212 -4.13 0.45 -15.15
C ILE A 212 -2.96 1.28 -15.66
N VAL A 213 -2.11 0.67 -16.49
CA VAL A 213 -1.09 1.43 -17.21
C VAL A 213 -1.70 1.98 -18.49
N ASP A 214 -2.03 3.26 -18.55
CA ASP A 214 -2.68 3.86 -19.72
C ASP A 214 -2.05 5.18 -20.20
N ASP A 215 -2.77 5.92 -21.04
CA ASP A 215 -2.28 7.17 -21.59
C ASP A 215 -2.14 8.28 -20.55
N VAL A 216 -2.80 8.17 -19.39
CA VAL A 216 -2.63 9.07 -18.25
C VAL A 216 -1.25 8.88 -17.62
N ASP A 217 -0.79 7.65 -17.44
CA ASP A 217 0.56 7.36 -16.92
C ASP A 217 1.65 7.84 -17.87
N LEU A 218 1.44 7.58 -19.16
CA LEU A 218 2.33 8.04 -20.20
C LEU A 218 2.37 9.57 -20.25
N ALA A 219 1.22 10.24 -20.15
CA ALA A 219 1.15 11.69 -20.11
C ALA A 219 1.88 12.25 -18.89
N LEU A 220 1.77 11.59 -17.73
CA LEU A 220 2.43 12.01 -16.50
C LEU A 220 3.97 11.98 -16.66
N VAL A 221 4.54 10.86 -17.10
CA VAL A 221 6.01 10.76 -17.33
C VAL A 221 6.50 11.76 -18.38
N LEU A 222 5.76 11.92 -19.48
CA LEU A 222 6.12 12.88 -20.53
C LEU A 222 6.02 14.33 -20.06
N SER A 223 5.07 14.65 -19.17
CA SER A 223 4.89 16.01 -18.64
C SER A 223 6.03 16.44 -17.71
N THR A 224 6.72 15.46 -17.10
CA THR A 224 7.82 15.67 -16.15
C THR A 224 9.20 15.34 -16.75
N PHE A 225 9.29 15.07 -18.05
CA PHE A 225 10.53 14.62 -18.70
C PHE A 225 11.68 15.62 -18.54
N GLY A 226 12.86 15.14 -18.13
CA GLY A 226 14.05 15.95 -17.85
C GLY A 226 14.03 16.71 -16.51
N THR A 227 13.04 16.44 -15.66
CA THR A 227 12.98 16.98 -14.28
C THR A 227 13.44 15.94 -13.26
N ASN A 228 13.51 16.32 -11.98
CA ASN A 228 13.68 15.41 -10.86
C ASN A 228 12.33 15.14 -10.15
N ASP A 229 11.21 15.29 -10.86
CA ASP A 229 9.90 15.02 -10.31
C ASP A 229 9.78 13.53 -9.97
N PRO A 230 9.63 13.17 -8.68
CA PRO A 230 9.56 11.77 -8.28
C PRO A 230 8.35 11.03 -8.84
N MET A 231 7.31 11.73 -9.31
CA MET A 231 6.17 11.10 -9.97
C MET A 231 6.56 10.56 -11.34
N GLY A 232 7.34 11.31 -12.11
CA GLY A 232 7.83 10.86 -13.42
C GLY A 232 9.00 9.88 -13.34
N ASP A 233 9.76 9.91 -12.24
CA ASP A 233 10.95 9.08 -12.02
C ASP A 233 10.53 7.69 -11.52
N VAL A 234 10.06 6.88 -12.46
CA VAL A 234 9.50 5.55 -12.27
C VAL A 234 10.54 4.56 -11.72
N ASN A 235 11.81 4.70 -12.12
CA ASN A 235 12.89 3.82 -11.68
C ASN A 235 13.64 4.34 -10.43
N GLY A 236 13.34 5.55 -9.95
CA GLY A 236 13.94 6.15 -8.77
C GLY A 236 15.39 6.60 -8.96
N SER A 237 15.80 6.95 -10.18
CA SER A 237 17.17 7.35 -10.53
C SER A 237 17.49 8.81 -10.19
N GLY A 238 16.47 9.61 -9.88
CA GLY A 238 16.57 11.05 -9.60
C GLY A 238 16.41 11.95 -10.81
N LEU A 239 16.14 11.38 -11.99
CA LEU A 239 15.86 12.12 -13.23
C LEU A 239 14.78 11.38 -14.04
N VAL A 240 13.78 12.09 -14.52
CA VAL A 240 12.79 11.54 -15.45
C VAL A 240 13.38 11.46 -16.85
N ASP A 241 13.67 10.26 -17.34
CA ASP A 241 14.29 10.05 -18.65
C ASP A 241 13.64 8.94 -19.49
N ASP A 242 14.33 8.53 -20.56
CA ASP A 242 13.84 7.51 -21.49
C ASP A 242 13.73 6.14 -20.84
N THR A 243 14.42 5.90 -19.73
CA THR A 243 14.30 4.69 -18.91
C THR A 243 12.95 4.64 -18.23
N ASP A 244 12.45 5.75 -17.70
CA ASP A 244 11.12 5.83 -17.06
C ASP A 244 10.01 5.65 -18.10
N LEU A 245 10.16 6.34 -19.23
CA LEU A 245 9.25 6.19 -20.37
C LEU A 245 9.20 4.74 -20.87
N ALA A 246 10.36 4.07 -20.95
CA ALA A 246 10.44 2.68 -21.37
C ALA A 246 9.70 1.72 -20.41
N ILE A 247 9.66 2.06 -19.12
CA ILE A 247 8.92 1.28 -18.13
C ILE A 247 7.41 1.42 -18.36
N VAL A 248 6.88 2.65 -18.51
CA VAL A 248 5.46 2.86 -18.81
C VAL A 248 5.05 2.18 -20.11
N LEU A 249 5.84 2.33 -21.18
CA LEU A 249 5.53 1.72 -22.47
C LEU A 249 5.59 0.18 -22.46
N ARG A 250 6.50 -0.41 -21.68
CA ARG A 250 6.61 -1.88 -21.53
C ARG A 250 5.37 -2.48 -20.87
N ASP A 251 4.72 -1.69 -20.01
CA ASP A 251 3.61 -2.14 -19.18
C ASP A 251 2.25 -1.58 -19.65
N PHE A 252 2.22 -0.78 -20.72
CA PHE A 252 1.03 -0.17 -21.31
C PHE A 252 -0.11 -1.16 -21.62
N GLY A 253 -1.32 -0.81 -21.19
CA GLY A 253 -2.54 -1.59 -21.30
C GLY A 253 -2.67 -2.73 -20.29
N LYS A 254 -1.71 -2.90 -19.36
CA LYS A 254 -1.82 -3.89 -18.29
C LYS A 254 -2.67 -3.30 -17.17
N SER A 255 -3.62 -4.12 -16.69
CA SER A 255 -4.42 -3.81 -15.51
C SER A 255 -4.00 -4.69 -14.35
N CYS A 256 -4.27 -4.15 -13.18
CA CYS A 256 -3.78 -4.55 -11.88
C CYS A 256 -4.76 -4.08 -10.80
#